data_AF-A0A660C3M3-F1
#
_entry.id   AF-A0A660C3M3-F1
#
_cell.length_a   1.000
_cell.length_b   1.000
_cell.length_c   1.000
_cell.angle_alpha   90.00
_cell.angle_beta   90.00
_cell.angle_gamma   90.00
#
_symmetry.space_group_name_H-M   'P 1'
#
loop_
_entity.id
_entity.type
_entity.pdbx_description
1 polymer ?
#
loop_
_entity_poly.entity_id
_entity_poly.type
_entity_poly.pdbx_seq_one_letter_code
_entity_poly.pdbx_strand_id
1 'polypeptide(L)'
;MSEQDEPADAAAASHQGKAWTLEEDRQLVQEITTGASAEDIAQRHGRSVGGIRSRARRMIPPEERVATVDALGWMERTLAANPAYDWQSVLDRRRRARSSSRTGRRQGPAGEPRKRTADQRSPTPPAGADGVLVVWEAVTGHTLSGERRQEFLCRPATRVLTRFDDDTLRRAGRAVHDRTGTLLLETWALECRQPGLSDVTITVEQVVAAHPDVAADVRELVSAAAAEIRHDRARRALSRVIGLDGDPATLATVAKEMGLSRERIRQLVDKAFTRWAQPVEGTAGHHARTVLSELLAHPPQGGPVALLLDLAELAFPAANPRYSVKTLARVAGYVPASGMQHLFAEVTSLLRMRKRHLRKEAAAQRQLERATARIDRLLELADWPDELAPAPPSLHRLRSPDEVSADEDDDRRWYSPKLDRTVVYESKTELDVIRALDRSASVADFCEQPMAINYTVDGHSRTYYPDLMVTTTDGRCLLIEVKGNIADVALWANRAKARASRALCHSNGWGWLITDGRRNLHQHLSERHVEPSIATTVGRYLSDLGSLTWQQVRWIARTYDTSTTDIAALALQKGWRIDLHPWRLTLPTPGP
;
A
#
# COMPACT_ATOMS: atom_id res chain seq x y z
N MET A 1 23.97 -14.42 -62.96
CA MET A 1 24.01 -13.71 -61.67
C MET A 1 23.57 -14.71 -60.63
N SER A 2 24.55 -15.35 -60.02
CA SER A 2 24.39 -16.52 -59.17
C SER A 2 24.02 -16.13 -57.75
N GLU A 3 23.14 -16.93 -57.15
CA GLU A 3 22.97 -17.11 -55.71
C GLU A 3 24.32 -17.36 -55.04
N GLN A 4 24.56 -16.69 -53.91
CA GLN A 4 25.31 -17.25 -52.78
C GLN A 4 24.75 -16.71 -51.46
N ASP A 5 24.59 -17.66 -50.54
CA ASP A 5 24.08 -17.58 -49.19
C ASP A 5 24.84 -16.64 -48.23
N GLU A 6 24.03 -16.21 -47.26
CA GLU A 6 24.22 -15.53 -45.96
C GLU A 6 25.50 -15.86 -45.13
N PRO A 7 25.82 -15.09 -44.06
CA PRO A 7 25.17 -15.44 -42.79
C PRO A 7 24.71 -14.28 -41.91
N ALA A 8 23.57 -14.58 -41.27
CA ALA A 8 22.95 -13.94 -40.14
C ALA A 8 23.90 -13.51 -39.00
N ASP A 9 23.70 -12.29 -38.53
CA ASP A 9 24.25 -11.73 -37.30
C ASP A 9 23.60 -12.41 -36.09
N ALA A 10 24.25 -13.49 -35.61
CA ALA A 10 23.85 -14.21 -34.41
C ALA A 10 24.14 -13.35 -33.17
N ALA A 11 23.10 -12.67 -32.67
CA ALA A 11 23.10 -12.07 -31.33
C ALA A 11 23.64 -13.09 -30.30
N ALA A 12 24.82 -12.81 -29.74
CA ALA A 12 25.51 -13.68 -28.79
C ALA A 12 24.62 -13.97 -27.58
N ALA A 13 24.00 -15.15 -27.59
CA ALA A 13 23.17 -15.62 -26.49
C ALA A 13 24.02 -15.66 -25.21
N SER A 14 23.53 -15.12 -24.10
CA SER A 14 24.25 -15.20 -22.82
C SER A 14 24.26 -16.65 -22.32
N HIS A 15 25.45 -17.21 -22.05
CA HIS A 15 25.64 -18.53 -21.44
C HIS A 15 25.82 -18.45 -19.91
N GLN A 16 25.51 -17.31 -19.29
CA GLN A 16 25.54 -17.14 -17.84
C GLN A 16 24.54 -18.09 -17.16
N GLY A 17 25.04 -18.94 -16.26
CA GLY A 17 24.24 -19.93 -15.52
C GLY A 17 23.98 -21.25 -16.26
N LYS A 18 24.24 -21.36 -17.57
CA LYS A 18 24.11 -22.63 -18.31
C LYS A 18 25.25 -23.61 -17.99
N ALA A 19 24.96 -24.90 -18.04
CA ALA A 19 25.98 -25.95 -17.87
C ALA A 19 27.07 -25.83 -18.96
N TRP A 20 28.31 -26.19 -18.63
CA TRP A 20 29.43 -26.17 -19.59
C TRP A 20 29.41 -27.42 -20.45
N THR A 21 29.48 -27.26 -21.77
CA THR A 21 29.62 -28.37 -22.71
C THR A 21 31.09 -28.73 -22.91
N LEU A 22 31.37 -29.94 -23.43
CA LEU A 22 32.73 -30.35 -23.74
C LEU A 22 33.34 -29.50 -24.86
N GLU A 23 32.52 -29.02 -25.79
CA GLU A 23 32.96 -28.17 -26.88
C GLU A 23 33.35 -26.76 -26.38
N GLU A 24 32.55 -26.18 -25.48
CA GLU A 24 32.90 -24.94 -24.78
C GLU A 24 34.20 -25.09 -23.97
N ASP A 25 34.46 -26.27 -23.38
CA ASP A 25 35.70 -26.52 -22.66
C ASP A 25 36.92 -26.62 -23.58
N ARG A 26 36.78 -27.23 -24.77
CA ARG A 26 37.85 -27.32 -25.77
C ARG A 26 38.20 -25.94 -26.32
N GLN A 27 37.19 -25.16 -26.66
CA GLN A 27 37.36 -23.79 -27.13
C GLN A 27 38.08 -22.93 -26.07
N LEU A 28 37.67 -23.04 -24.80
CA LEU A 28 38.34 -22.34 -23.70
C LEU A 28 39.84 -22.70 -23.62
N VAL A 29 40.19 -23.99 -23.72
CA VAL A 29 41.59 -24.42 -23.66
C VAL A 29 42.38 -23.93 -24.86
N GLN A 30 41.78 -23.96 -26.05
CA GLN A 30 42.40 -23.43 -27.27
C GLN A 30 42.69 -21.94 -27.15
N GLU A 31 41.72 -21.14 -26.67
CA GLU A 31 41.89 -19.69 -26.50
C GLU A 31 42.90 -19.33 -25.40
N ILE A 32 43.03 -20.15 -24.35
CA ILE A 32 44.11 -20.02 -23.37
C ILE A 32 45.47 -20.32 -24.01
N THR A 33 45.53 -21.31 -24.90
CA THR A 33 46.78 -21.72 -25.57
C THR A 33 47.25 -20.67 -26.58
N THR A 34 46.33 -19.96 -27.22
CA THR A 34 46.63 -18.86 -28.15
C THR A 34 46.90 -17.52 -27.46
N GLY A 35 46.86 -17.47 -26.12
CA GLY A 35 47.18 -16.27 -25.34
C GLY A 35 46.11 -15.18 -25.37
N ALA A 36 44.84 -15.55 -25.59
CA ALA A 36 43.74 -14.58 -25.57
C ALA A 36 43.53 -13.98 -24.16
N SER A 37 43.14 -12.70 -24.09
CA SER A 37 42.88 -12.05 -22.80
C SER A 37 41.65 -12.65 -22.09
N ALA A 38 41.60 -12.56 -20.77
CA ALA A 38 40.49 -13.12 -19.99
C ALA A 38 39.14 -12.45 -20.33
N GLU A 39 39.20 -11.17 -20.71
CA GLU A 39 38.09 -10.35 -21.17
C GLU A 39 37.58 -10.80 -22.53
N ASP A 40 38.47 -11.07 -23.49
CA ASP A 40 38.09 -11.56 -24.83
C ASP A 40 37.48 -12.96 -24.77
N ILE A 41 38.09 -13.86 -23.98
CA ILE A 41 37.56 -15.21 -23.75
C ILE A 41 36.15 -15.12 -23.13
N ALA A 42 35.97 -14.24 -22.13
CA ALA A 42 34.66 -14.06 -21.50
C ALA A 42 33.59 -13.58 -22.51
N GLN A 43 33.95 -12.64 -23.38
CA GLN A 43 33.07 -12.11 -24.42
C GLN A 43 32.67 -13.19 -25.44
N ARG A 44 33.63 -13.95 -25.99
CA ARG A 44 33.36 -15.01 -26.97
C ARG A 44 32.52 -16.15 -26.42
N HIS A 45 32.73 -16.52 -25.16
CA HIS A 45 31.96 -17.55 -24.49
C HIS A 45 30.61 -17.03 -23.94
N GLY A 46 30.31 -15.74 -24.02
CA GLY A 46 29.09 -15.15 -23.44
C GLY A 46 28.96 -15.37 -21.92
N ARG A 47 30.09 -15.41 -21.20
CA ARG A 47 30.19 -15.67 -19.74
C ARG A 47 30.98 -14.55 -19.05
N SER A 48 30.94 -14.50 -17.71
CA SER A 48 31.74 -13.52 -16.96
C SER A 48 33.20 -13.96 -16.84
N VAL A 49 34.13 -13.00 -16.71
CA VAL A 49 35.57 -13.27 -16.45
C VAL A 49 35.76 -14.18 -15.24
N GLY A 50 34.96 -13.98 -14.18
CA GLY A 50 34.96 -14.87 -13.01
C GLY A 50 34.49 -16.30 -13.33
N GLY A 51 33.53 -16.46 -14.24
CA GLY A 51 33.07 -17.75 -14.73
C GLY A 51 34.14 -18.49 -15.52
N ILE A 52 34.87 -17.79 -16.40
CA ILE A 52 36.00 -18.31 -17.16
C ILE A 52 37.11 -18.78 -16.21
N ARG A 53 37.56 -17.92 -15.29
CA ARG A 53 38.59 -18.25 -14.28
C ARG A 53 38.18 -19.41 -13.38
N SER A 54 36.92 -19.45 -12.94
CA SER A 54 36.40 -20.56 -12.15
C SER A 54 36.36 -21.87 -12.94
N ARG A 55 36.13 -21.82 -14.25
CA ARG A 55 36.14 -23.03 -15.10
C ARG A 55 37.55 -23.53 -15.32
N ALA A 56 38.47 -22.65 -15.72
CA ALA A 56 39.89 -22.94 -15.83
C ALA A 56 40.45 -23.58 -14.55
N ARG A 57 40.11 -23.04 -13.37
CA ARG A 57 40.55 -23.63 -12.10
C ARG A 57 40.13 -25.09 -11.89
N ARG A 58 39.01 -25.53 -12.48
CA ARG A 58 38.55 -26.93 -12.39
C ARG A 58 39.34 -27.88 -13.30
N MET A 59 39.99 -27.36 -14.33
CA MET A 59 40.89 -28.11 -15.22
C MET A 59 42.30 -28.26 -14.62
N ILE A 60 42.59 -27.59 -13.51
CA ILE A 60 43.83 -27.70 -12.74
C ILE A 60 43.67 -28.75 -11.62
N PRO A 61 44.63 -29.65 -11.40
CA PRO A 61 44.60 -30.58 -10.28
C PRO A 61 44.45 -29.85 -8.94
N PRO A 62 43.69 -30.40 -7.99
CA PRO A 62 43.54 -29.77 -6.68
C PRO A 62 44.85 -29.64 -5.90
N GLU A 63 45.80 -30.56 -6.11
CA GLU A 63 47.13 -30.62 -5.50
C GLU A 63 48.00 -29.39 -5.80
N GLU A 64 47.81 -28.73 -6.95
CA GLU A 64 48.56 -27.54 -7.36
C GLU A 64 48.22 -26.25 -6.58
N ARG A 65 47.14 -26.27 -5.77
CA ARG A 65 46.73 -25.16 -4.86
C ARG A 65 46.67 -23.75 -5.49
N VAL A 66 46.50 -23.63 -6.80
CA VAL A 66 46.38 -22.35 -7.53
C VAL A 66 45.13 -21.57 -7.10
N ALA A 67 45.24 -20.25 -6.89
CA ALA A 67 44.09 -19.40 -6.63
C ALA A 67 43.27 -19.19 -7.91
N THR A 68 41.96 -18.96 -7.80
CA THR A 68 41.09 -18.81 -8.99
C THR A 68 41.50 -17.65 -9.88
N VAL A 69 42.05 -16.58 -9.30
CA VAL A 69 42.53 -15.40 -10.05
C VAL A 69 43.74 -15.72 -10.95
N ASP A 70 44.55 -16.72 -10.58
CA ASP A 70 45.78 -17.09 -11.28
C ASP A 70 45.59 -18.30 -12.22
N ALA A 71 44.37 -18.85 -12.29
CA ALA A 71 44.11 -20.11 -12.97
C ALA A 71 44.39 -20.07 -14.48
N LEU A 72 44.12 -18.94 -15.15
CA LEU A 72 44.38 -18.79 -16.58
C LEU A 72 45.88 -18.76 -16.87
N GLY A 73 46.65 -17.94 -16.15
CA GLY A 73 48.09 -17.87 -16.32
C GLY A 73 48.83 -19.15 -15.94
N TRP A 74 48.30 -19.94 -14.99
CA TRP A 74 48.83 -21.28 -14.73
C TRP A 74 48.55 -22.23 -15.91
N MET A 75 47.32 -22.25 -16.44
CA MET A 75 46.97 -23.11 -17.55
C MET A 75 47.74 -22.78 -18.82
N GLU A 76 47.91 -21.50 -19.13
CA GLU A 76 48.70 -21.02 -20.27
C GLU A 76 50.14 -21.53 -20.21
N ARG A 77 50.82 -21.37 -19.07
CA ARG A 77 52.19 -21.87 -18.87
C ARG A 77 52.27 -23.40 -18.95
N THR A 78 51.30 -24.10 -18.36
CA THR A 78 51.28 -25.57 -18.36
C THR A 78 51.01 -26.14 -19.75
N LEU A 79 50.11 -25.53 -20.54
CA LEU A 79 49.82 -25.94 -21.91
C LEU A 79 50.94 -25.58 -22.88
N ALA A 80 51.64 -24.46 -22.65
CA ALA A 80 52.83 -24.10 -23.41
C ALA A 80 54.00 -25.07 -23.15
N ALA A 81 54.19 -25.49 -21.90
CA ALA A 81 55.24 -26.45 -21.52
C ALA A 81 54.88 -27.91 -21.85
N ASN A 82 53.59 -28.25 -21.87
CA ASN A 82 53.09 -29.58 -22.20
C ASN A 82 51.76 -29.47 -22.97
N PRO A 83 51.80 -29.39 -24.32
CA PRO A 83 50.60 -29.34 -25.15
C PRO A 83 49.69 -30.56 -25.01
N ALA A 84 50.22 -31.70 -24.55
CA ALA A 84 49.48 -32.93 -24.29
C ALA A 84 48.87 -32.99 -22.87
N TYR A 85 48.84 -31.88 -22.14
CA TYR A 85 48.25 -31.80 -20.81
C TYR A 85 46.77 -32.18 -20.82
N ASP A 86 46.44 -33.31 -20.19
CA ASP A 86 45.10 -33.89 -20.18
C ASP A 86 44.18 -33.24 -19.13
N TRP A 87 43.73 -32.03 -19.43
CA TRP A 87 42.76 -31.29 -18.64
C TRP A 87 41.38 -31.99 -18.57
N GLN A 88 41.03 -32.83 -19.55
CA GLN A 88 39.77 -33.58 -19.59
C GLN A 88 39.75 -34.64 -18.48
N SER A 89 40.84 -35.40 -18.33
CA SER A 89 40.99 -36.36 -17.22
C SER A 89 40.84 -35.71 -15.84
N VAL A 90 41.29 -34.46 -15.67
CA VAL A 90 41.11 -33.70 -14.42
C VAL A 90 39.63 -33.35 -14.17
N LEU A 91 38.92 -32.88 -15.21
CA LEU A 91 37.48 -32.61 -15.13
C LEU A 91 36.68 -33.89 -14.88
N ASP A 92 37.03 -34.99 -15.52
CA ASP A 92 36.38 -36.30 -15.37
C ASP A 92 36.65 -36.93 -14.00
N ARG A 93 37.86 -36.78 -13.45
CA ARG A 93 38.18 -37.18 -12.07
C ARG A 93 37.30 -36.41 -11.07
N ARG A 94 37.13 -35.10 -11.27
CA ARG A 94 36.26 -34.26 -10.44
C ARG A 94 34.76 -34.57 -10.63
N ARG A 95 34.33 -34.92 -11.85
CA ARG A 95 32.96 -35.36 -12.15
C ARG A 95 32.68 -36.71 -11.51
N ARG A 96 33.62 -37.66 -11.58
CA ARG A 96 33.56 -38.97 -10.91
C ARG A 96 33.52 -38.81 -9.38
N ALA A 97 34.36 -37.99 -8.77
CA ALA A 97 34.31 -37.73 -7.32
C ALA A 97 32.96 -37.15 -6.85
N ARG A 98 32.35 -36.25 -7.64
CA ARG A 98 31.00 -35.73 -7.38
C ARG A 98 29.90 -36.76 -7.62
N SER A 99 30.04 -37.61 -8.65
CA SER A 99 29.14 -38.73 -8.90
C SER A 99 29.20 -39.76 -7.78
N SER A 100 30.39 -40.19 -7.34
CA SER A 100 30.61 -41.10 -6.21
C SER A 100 30.07 -40.56 -4.89
N SER A 101 30.07 -39.24 -4.67
CA SER A 101 29.40 -38.61 -3.51
C SER A 101 27.86 -38.62 -3.61
N ARG A 102 27.30 -38.77 -4.82
CA ARG A 102 25.85 -38.91 -5.09
C ARG A 102 25.39 -40.37 -5.18
N THR A 103 26.19 -41.28 -5.74
CA THR A 103 25.89 -42.73 -5.84
C THR A 103 26.29 -43.53 -4.59
N GLY A 104 27.23 -43.04 -3.78
CA GLY A 104 27.45 -43.52 -2.40
C GLY A 104 26.26 -43.30 -1.47
N ARG A 105 25.23 -42.56 -1.93
CA ARG A 105 23.95 -42.38 -1.26
C ARG A 105 22.83 -43.26 -1.82
N ARG A 106 23.08 -44.09 -2.85
CA ARG A 106 21.99 -44.84 -3.51
C ARG A 106 22.21 -46.30 -3.94
N GLN A 107 23.41 -46.90 -3.89
CA GLN A 107 23.58 -48.36 -3.93
C GLN A 107 25.07 -48.73 -3.75
N GLY A 108 25.39 -49.55 -2.75
CA GLY A 108 26.68 -50.26 -2.63
C GLY A 108 26.45 -51.77 -2.81
N PRO A 109 27.35 -52.51 -3.48
CA PRO A 109 27.17 -53.94 -3.78
C PRO A 109 27.62 -54.85 -2.64
N ALA A 110 27.07 -56.07 -2.66
CA ALA A 110 27.33 -57.18 -1.77
C ALA A 110 28.82 -57.58 -1.76
N GLY A 111 29.43 -57.50 -0.58
CA GLY A 111 30.66 -58.21 -0.21
C GLY A 111 30.41 -58.88 1.15
N GLU A 112 30.84 -60.13 1.26
CA GLU A 112 30.62 -61.06 2.39
C GLU A 112 30.78 -60.44 3.79
N PRO A 113 30.03 -60.97 4.77
CA PRO A 113 29.79 -60.30 6.04
C PRO A 113 31.05 -60.35 6.90
N ARG A 114 31.87 -59.31 6.83
CA ARG A 114 32.65 -58.92 8.00
C ARG A 114 31.65 -58.48 9.06
N LYS A 115 31.40 -59.36 10.03
CA LYS A 115 30.85 -59.05 11.36
C LYS A 115 31.62 -57.86 11.94
N ARG A 116 31.20 -56.66 11.58
CA ARG A 116 31.23 -55.54 12.50
C ARG A 116 30.09 -55.82 13.44
N THR A 117 30.43 -56.46 14.55
CA THR A 117 29.68 -56.29 15.78
C THR A 117 29.41 -54.79 15.90
N ALA A 118 28.14 -54.44 15.71
CA ALA A 118 27.63 -53.19 16.24
C ALA A 118 27.95 -53.26 17.72
N ASP A 119 28.97 -52.51 18.14
CA ASP A 119 29.10 -52.12 19.52
C ASP A 119 27.82 -51.32 19.80
N GLN A 120 26.81 -52.02 20.32
CA GLN A 120 25.63 -51.44 20.95
C GLN A 120 26.13 -50.71 22.20
N ARG A 121 26.83 -49.59 22.01
CA ARG A 121 26.93 -48.61 23.06
C ARG A 121 25.58 -47.92 23.11
N SER A 122 24.72 -48.39 24.01
CA SER A 122 23.61 -47.60 24.52
C SER A 122 24.14 -46.18 24.78
N PRO A 123 23.48 -45.12 24.30
CA PRO A 123 23.93 -43.75 24.54
C PRO A 123 24.16 -43.58 26.03
N THR A 124 25.37 -43.17 26.42
CA THR A 124 25.68 -42.99 27.84
C THR A 124 24.98 -41.71 28.32
N PRO A 125 24.26 -41.74 29.46
CA PRO A 125 23.65 -40.56 30.04
C PRO A 125 24.67 -39.42 30.21
N PRO A 126 24.28 -38.16 29.97
CA PRO A 126 25.15 -37.04 30.30
C PRO A 126 25.39 -36.97 31.81
N ALA A 127 26.58 -36.50 32.22
CA ALA A 127 26.86 -36.27 33.62
C ALA A 127 25.82 -35.32 34.23
N GLY A 128 25.24 -35.70 35.38
CA GLY A 128 24.17 -34.95 36.05
C GLY A 128 22.74 -35.30 35.60
N ALA A 129 22.55 -36.20 34.63
CA ALA A 129 21.21 -36.60 34.17
C ALA A 129 20.33 -37.21 35.27
N ASP A 130 20.94 -37.94 36.20
CA ASP A 130 20.22 -38.50 37.35
C ASP A 130 19.64 -37.41 38.26
N GLY A 131 20.33 -36.26 38.41
CA GLY A 131 19.81 -35.11 39.15
C GLY A 131 18.58 -34.49 38.49
N VAL A 132 18.59 -34.37 37.15
CA VAL A 132 17.44 -33.90 36.37
C VAL A 132 16.25 -34.86 36.53
N LEU A 133 16.49 -36.18 36.52
CA LEU A 133 15.44 -37.18 36.75
C LEU A 133 14.85 -37.05 38.15
N VAL A 134 15.67 -36.92 39.19
CA VAL A 134 15.19 -36.73 40.59
C VAL A 134 14.29 -35.51 40.70
N VAL A 135 14.64 -34.40 40.05
CA VAL A 135 13.78 -33.21 40.03
C VAL A 135 12.48 -33.48 39.27
N TRP A 136 12.54 -34.14 38.11
CA TRP A 136 11.36 -34.48 37.32
C TRP A 136 10.37 -35.38 38.07
N GLU A 137 10.88 -36.41 38.76
CA GLU A 137 10.05 -37.32 39.57
C GLU A 137 9.43 -36.58 40.77
N ALA A 138 10.17 -35.67 41.40
CA ALA A 138 9.66 -34.85 42.50
C ALA A 138 8.59 -33.84 42.07
N VAL A 139 8.65 -33.35 40.82
CA VAL A 139 7.66 -32.38 40.29
C VAL A 139 6.40 -33.10 39.80
N THR A 140 6.55 -34.23 39.10
CA THR A 140 5.43 -34.95 38.48
C THR A 140 4.77 -35.97 39.41
N GLY A 141 5.47 -36.40 40.47
CA GLY A 141 5.02 -37.50 41.34
C GLY A 141 5.11 -38.88 40.69
N HIS A 142 5.69 -38.99 39.48
CA HIS A 142 5.91 -40.25 38.79
C HIS A 142 7.32 -40.79 39.03
N THR A 143 7.49 -42.11 39.00
CA THR A 143 8.81 -42.77 39.11
C THR A 143 9.07 -43.58 37.85
N LEU A 144 10.26 -43.42 37.25
CA LEU A 144 10.65 -44.14 36.04
C LEU A 144 11.61 -45.28 36.37
N SER A 145 11.29 -46.49 35.90
CA SER A 145 12.12 -47.68 36.07
C SER A 145 12.47 -48.34 34.73
N GLY A 146 13.55 -49.12 34.72
CA GLY A 146 13.94 -49.96 33.58
C GLY A 146 14.22 -49.17 32.31
N GLU A 147 13.60 -49.58 31.20
CA GLU A 147 13.83 -49.01 29.87
C GLU A 147 13.42 -47.53 29.76
N ARG A 148 12.28 -47.15 30.36
CA ARG A 148 11.78 -45.76 30.33
C ARG A 148 12.72 -44.78 31.03
N ARG A 149 13.36 -45.23 32.12
CA ARG A 149 14.41 -44.45 32.80
C ARG A 149 15.60 -44.22 31.88
N GLN A 150 16.06 -45.25 31.18
CA GLN A 150 17.18 -45.13 30.24
C GLN A 150 16.83 -44.24 29.05
N GLU A 151 15.61 -44.32 28.53
CA GLU A 151 15.12 -43.44 27.48
C GLU A 151 15.17 -41.97 27.93
N PHE A 152 14.61 -41.65 29.10
CA PHE A 152 14.61 -40.31 29.68
C PHE A 152 16.03 -39.74 29.80
N LEU A 153 16.94 -40.51 30.41
CA LEU A 153 18.31 -40.06 30.66
C LEU A 153 19.09 -39.82 29.36
N CYS A 154 18.75 -40.54 28.30
CA CYS A 154 19.41 -40.43 27.00
C CYS A 154 18.79 -39.37 26.07
N ARG A 155 17.64 -38.78 26.42
CA ARG A 155 17.01 -37.75 25.58
C ARG A 155 17.91 -36.51 25.43
N PRO A 156 18.00 -35.91 24.22
CA PRO A 156 18.79 -34.71 24.00
C PRO A 156 18.45 -33.53 24.93
N ALA A 157 17.16 -33.34 25.24
CA ALA A 157 16.69 -32.29 26.14
C ALA A 157 17.24 -32.43 27.57
N THR A 158 17.44 -33.66 28.04
CA THR A 158 18.04 -33.94 29.36
C THR A 158 19.45 -33.34 29.46
N ARG A 159 20.26 -33.41 28.39
CA ARG A 159 21.59 -32.77 28.34
C ARG A 159 21.53 -31.25 28.41
N VAL A 160 20.44 -30.63 27.98
CA VAL A 160 20.23 -29.17 28.11
C VAL A 160 19.89 -28.84 29.55
N LEU A 161 19.00 -29.63 30.17
CA LEU A 161 18.55 -29.47 31.55
C LEU A 161 19.67 -29.63 32.57
N THR A 162 20.68 -30.49 32.33
CA THR A 162 21.85 -30.63 33.23
C THR A 162 22.70 -29.36 33.37
N ARG A 163 22.41 -28.29 32.62
CA ARG A 163 23.12 -27.00 32.71
C ARG A 163 22.52 -26.03 33.73
N PHE A 164 21.34 -26.34 34.26
CA PHE A 164 20.64 -25.50 35.25
C PHE A 164 20.78 -26.11 36.65
N ASP A 165 20.76 -25.25 37.66
CA ASP A 165 20.69 -25.67 39.06
C ASP A 165 19.32 -26.27 39.41
N ASP A 166 19.30 -27.06 40.49
CA ASP A 166 18.11 -27.75 41.00
C ASP A 166 16.95 -26.79 41.30
N ASP A 167 17.23 -25.59 41.81
CA ASP A 167 16.19 -24.62 42.15
C ASP A 167 15.47 -24.10 40.89
N THR A 168 16.23 -23.79 39.84
CA THR A 168 15.71 -23.37 38.55
C THR A 168 14.92 -24.49 37.90
N LEU A 169 15.47 -25.71 37.90
CA LEU A 169 14.79 -26.91 37.40
C LEU A 169 13.46 -27.13 38.13
N ARG A 170 13.44 -27.06 39.47
CA ARG A 170 12.22 -27.25 40.26
C ARG A 170 11.18 -26.15 40.03
N ARG A 171 11.60 -24.88 40.00
CA ARG A 171 10.69 -23.74 39.76
C ARG A 171 10.05 -23.83 38.37
N ALA A 172 10.86 -23.96 37.32
CA ALA A 172 10.38 -24.04 35.94
C ALA A 172 9.56 -25.32 35.72
N GLY A 173 9.98 -26.43 36.32
CA GLY A 173 9.28 -27.70 36.21
C GLY A 173 7.87 -27.63 36.79
N ARG A 174 7.73 -27.07 38.01
CA ARG A 174 6.41 -26.83 38.62
C ARG A 174 5.56 -25.88 37.79
N ALA A 175 6.11 -24.76 37.34
CA ALA A 175 5.38 -23.80 36.53
C ALA A 175 4.77 -24.43 35.26
N VAL A 176 5.53 -25.25 34.53
CA VAL A 176 5.01 -25.97 33.36
C VAL A 176 4.00 -27.04 33.78
N HIS A 177 4.33 -27.87 34.76
CA HIS A 177 3.49 -29.00 35.15
C HIS A 177 2.14 -28.57 35.74
N ASP A 178 2.13 -27.55 36.61
CA ASP A 178 0.90 -27.02 37.22
C ASP A 178 -0.06 -26.45 36.17
N ARG A 179 0.49 -25.94 35.07
CA ARG A 179 -0.27 -25.32 33.98
C ARG A 179 -0.79 -26.32 32.94
N THR A 180 0.05 -27.28 32.53
CA THR A 180 -0.28 -28.18 31.40
C THR A 180 -0.67 -29.59 31.86
N GLY A 181 -0.49 -29.92 33.14
CA GLY A 181 -0.61 -31.27 33.68
C GLY A 181 0.46 -32.26 33.19
N THR A 182 1.44 -31.80 32.41
CA THR A 182 2.51 -32.65 31.86
C THR A 182 3.85 -31.92 31.84
N LEU A 183 4.95 -32.61 32.14
CA LEU A 183 6.29 -32.01 32.10
C LEU A 183 7.12 -32.58 30.93
N LEU A 184 6.88 -32.03 29.74
CA LEU A 184 7.69 -32.32 28.55
C LEU A 184 9.09 -31.69 28.72
N LEU A 185 10.14 -32.44 28.39
CA LEU A 185 11.53 -32.03 28.63
C LEU A 185 11.92 -30.79 27.84
N GLU A 186 11.38 -30.65 26.63
CA GLU A 186 11.66 -29.54 25.71
C GLU A 186 11.02 -28.25 26.22
N THR A 187 9.77 -28.31 26.67
CA THR A 187 9.05 -27.18 27.29
C THR A 187 9.71 -26.80 28.62
N TRP A 188 10.12 -27.79 29.41
CA TRP A 188 10.84 -27.56 30.66
C TRP A 188 12.20 -26.86 30.43
N ALA A 189 12.95 -27.33 29.43
CA ALA A 189 14.23 -26.71 29.06
C ALA A 189 14.04 -25.28 28.53
N LEU A 190 12.95 -25.01 27.82
CA LEU A 190 12.60 -23.67 27.39
C LEU A 190 12.26 -22.76 28.57
N GLU A 191 11.42 -23.23 29.49
CA GLU A 191 11.02 -22.48 30.68
C GLU A 191 12.19 -22.16 31.61
N CYS A 192 13.16 -23.06 31.73
CA CYS A 192 14.40 -22.79 32.47
C CYS A 192 15.24 -21.66 31.85
N ARG A 193 15.12 -21.42 30.53
CA ARG A 193 15.90 -20.41 29.81
C ARG A 193 15.17 -19.08 29.70
N GLN A 194 13.88 -19.13 29.45
CA GLN A 194 13.00 -17.98 29.21
C GLN A 194 11.64 -18.28 29.88
N PRO A 195 11.50 -17.97 31.17
CA PRO A 195 10.24 -18.18 31.88
C PRO A 195 9.08 -17.49 31.17
N GLY A 196 7.95 -18.17 31.03
CA GLY A 196 6.73 -17.69 30.37
C GLY A 196 6.73 -17.77 28.84
N LEU A 197 7.87 -17.95 28.17
CA LEU A 197 7.90 -17.96 26.70
C LEU A 197 7.08 -19.13 26.10
N SER A 198 7.02 -20.24 26.83
CA SER A 198 6.27 -21.42 26.41
C SER A 198 4.75 -21.20 26.32
N ASP A 199 4.22 -20.14 26.96
CA ASP A 199 2.80 -19.75 26.91
C ASP A 199 2.44 -18.84 25.75
N VAL A 200 3.45 -18.21 25.16
CA VAL A 200 3.21 -17.24 24.10
C VAL A 200 2.61 -17.98 22.90
N THR A 201 1.35 -17.66 22.63
CA THR A 201 0.57 -18.14 21.49
C THR A 201 -0.06 -16.92 20.82
N ILE A 202 -0.13 -16.95 19.49
CA ILE A 202 -0.67 -15.84 18.71
C ILE A 202 -1.59 -16.45 17.66
N THR A 203 -2.80 -15.92 17.52
CA THR A 203 -3.76 -16.33 16.48
C THR A 203 -3.89 -15.26 15.39
N VAL A 204 -4.38 -15.65 14.21
CA VAL A 204 -4.58 -14.70 13.09
C VAL A 204 -5.65 -13.65 13.45
N GLU A 205 -6.67 -14.05 14.20
CA GLU A 205 -7.74 -13.17 14.67
C GLU A 205 -7.20 -12.06 15.57
N GLN A 206 -6.28 -12.40 16.49
CA GLN A 206 -5.63 -11.40 17.35
C GLN A 206 -4.79 -10.40 16.53
N VAL A 207 -4.12 -10.86 15.48
CA VAL A 207 -3.33 -9.99 14.59
C VAL A 207 -4.25 -9.05 13.79
N VAL A 208 -5.33 -9.58 13.21
CA VAL A 208 -6.32 -8.79 12.45
C VAL A 208 -7.01 -7.75 13.33
N ALA A 209 -7.30 -8.10 14.59
CA ALA A 209 -7.87 -7.20 15.58
C ALA A 209 -6.85 -6.21 16.17
N ALA A 210 -5.57 -6.28 15.77
CA ALA A 210 -4.47 -5.48 16.34
C ALA A 210 -4.42 -5.54 17.88
N HIS A 211 -4.62 -6.74 18.45
CA HIS A 211 -4.65 -6.94 19.89
C HIS A 211 -3.33 -6.47 20.53
N PRO A 212 -3.37 -5.70 21.64
CA PRO A 212 -2.18 -5.04 22.20
C PRO A 212 -1.07 -6.03 22.58
N ASP A 213 -1.44 -7.21 23.07
CA ASP A 213 -0.48 -8.24 23.52
C ASP A 213 0.32 -8.86 22.37
N VAL A 214 -0.23 -8.89 21.14
CA VAL A 214 0.46 -9.44 19.96
C VAL A 214 1.79 -8.72 19.74
N ALA A 215 1.83 -7.40 19.94
CA ALA A 215 3.06 -6.64 19.78
C ALA A 215 4.13 -7.04 20.81
N ALA A 216 3.72 -7.26 22.07
CA ALA A 216 4.60 -7.70 23.14
C ALA A 216 5.09 -9.14 22.92
N ASP A 217 4.18 -10.05 22.59
CA ASP A 217 4.44 -11.45 22.33
C ASP A 217 5.40 -11.67 21.16
N VAL A 218 5.17 -10.98 20.03
CA VAL A 218 6.06 -11.05 18.87
C VAL A 218 7.45 -10.51 19.22
N ARG A 219 7.54 -9.40 19.99
CA ARG A 219 8.83 -8.86 20.43
C ARG A 219 9.57 -9.85 21.31
N GLU A 220 8.88 -10.48 22.25
CA GLU A 220 9.47 -11.44 23.18
C GLU A 220 9.97 -12.69 22.43
N LEU A 221 9.15 -13.26 21.54
CA LEU A 221 9.54 -14.35 20.65
C LEU A 221 10.78 -14.02 19.81
N VAL A 222 10.80 -12.83 19.18
CA VAL A 222 11.91 -12.41 18.32
C VAL A 222 13.16 -12.09 19.13
N SER A 223 13.02 -11.47 20.31
CA SER A 223 14.11 -11.15 21.24
C SER A 223 14.79 -12.42 21.73
N ALA A 224 14.01 -13.36 22.25
CA ALA A 224 14.49 -14.64 22.75
C ALA A 224 15.16 -15.46 21.63
N ALA A 225 14.61 -15.45 20.42
CA ALA A 225 15.23 -16.10 19.26
C ALA A 225 16.53 -15.40 18.81
N ALA A 226 16.60 -14.07 18.86
CA ALA A 226 17.77 -13.29 18.48
C ALA A 226 18.93 -13.44 19.48
N ALA A 227 18.63 -13.71 20.76
CA ALA A 227 19.63 -13.99 21.79
C ALA A 227 20.49 -15.23 21.46
N GLU A 228 19.99 -16.16 20.64
CA GLU A 228 20.70 -17.37 20.21
C GLU A 228 21.72 -17.12 19.09
N ILE A 229 21.78 -15.90 18.54
CA ILE A 229 22.77 -15.52 17.53
C ILE A 229 24.16 -15.43 18.18
N ARG A 230 24.98 -16.47 17.97
CA ARG A 230 26.33 -16.61 18.54
C ARG A 230 27.32 -15.48 18.22
N HIS A 231 27.09 -14.72 17.15
CA HIS A 231 28.01 -13.66 16.74
C HIS A 231 27.59 -12.32 17.34
N ASP A 232 28.14 -11.97 18.51
CA ASP A 232 27.70 -10.82 19.31
C ASP A 232 27.61 -9.50 18.55
N ARG A 233 28.62 -9.14 17.75
CA ARG A 233 28.57 -7.88 16.97
C ARG A 233 27.45 -7.87 15.92
N ALA A 234 27.07 -9.04 15.40
CA ALA A 234 26.01 -9.16 14.40
C ALA A 234 24.64 -9.13 15.08
N ARG A 235 24.51 -9.80 16.23
CA ARG A 235 23.35 -9.75 17.12
C ARG A 235 23.04 -8.30 17.55
N ARG A 236 24.03 -7.58 18.08
CA ARG A 236 23.88 -6.17 18.49
C ARG A 236 23.47 -5.26 17.31
N ALA A 237 24.12 -5.42 16.15
CA ALA A 237 23.78 -4.63 14.97
C ALA A 237 22.33 -4.87 14.50
N LEU A 238 21.88 -6.13 14.46
CA LEU A 238 20.50 -6.46 14.13
C LEU A 238 19.52 -5.90 15.17
N SER A 239 19.76 -6.17 16.45
CA SER A 239 18.89 -5.79 17.57
C SER A 239 18.66 -4.28 17.60
N ARG A 240 19.70 -3.47 17.37
CA ARG A 240 19.58 -2.02 17.27
C ARG A 240 18.85 -1.54 16.01
N VAL A 241 18.98 -2.24 14.88
CA VAL A 241 18.30 -1.87 13.63
C VAL A 241 16.79 -2.10 13.69
N ILE A 242 16.36 -3.17 14.36
CA ILE A 242 14.94 -3.51 14.50
C ILE A 242 14.31 -3.03 15.80
N GLY A 243 15.12 -2.60 16.78
CA GLY A 243 14.65 -2.06 18.06
C GLY A 243 14.32 -3.12 19.12
N LEU A 244 15.13 -4.18 19.21
CA LEU A 244 15.06 -5.13 20.33
C LEU A 244 15.78 -4.59 21.58
N ASP A 245 16.86 -3.82 21.37
CA ASP A 245 17.67 -3.21 22.43
C ASP A 245 17.43 -1.69 22.44
N GLY A 246 16.21 -1.27 22.77
CA GLY A 246 15.77 0.13 22.75
C GLY A 246 15.15 0.54 21.41
N ASP A 247 15.17 1.85 21.10
CA ASP A 247 14.60 2.35 19.84
C ASP A 247 15.24 1.67 18.61
N PRO A 248 14.55 1.57 17.47
CA PRO A 248 15.20 1.17 16.22
C PRO A 248 16.08 2.31 15.69
N ALA A 249 17.19 1.96 15.03
CA ALA A 249 18.09 2.92 14.41
C ALA A 249 18.39 2.60 12.94
N THR A 250 18.69 3.66 12.19
CA THR A 250 19.19 3.51 10.82
C THR A 250 20.59 2.90 10.82
N LEU A 251 20.97 2.23 9.73
CA LEU A 251 22.34 1.71 9.57
C LEU A 251 23.42 2.78 9.80
N ALA A 252 23.16 4.05 9.47
CA ALA A 252 24.10 5.14 9.67
C ALA A 252 24.23 5.52 11.16
N THR A 253 23.12 5.53 11.89
CA THR A 253 23.10 5.75 13.34
C THR A 253 23.85 4.62 14.06
N VAL A 254 23.54 3.36 13.74
CA VAL A 254 24.24 2.20 14.32
C VAL A 254 25.73 2.20 13.97
N ALA A 255 26.08 2.64 12.75
CA ALA A 255 27.48 2.78 12.32
C ALA A 255 28.24 3.78 13.19
N LYS A 256 27.63 4.94 13.49
CA LYS A 256 28.19 5.94 14.40
C LYS A 256 28.36 5.38 15.82
N GLU A 257 27.33 4.72 16.35
CA GLU A 257 27.34 4.13 17.70
C GLU A 257 28.42 3.06 17.87
N MET A 258 28.64 2.24 16.84
CA MET A 258 29.60 1.14 16.88
C MET A 258 31.00 1.52 16.38
N GLY A 259 31.23 2.76 15.93
CA GLY A 259 32.51 3.19 15.35
C GLY A 259 32.87 2.47 14.05
N LEU A 260 31.88 2.16 13.21
CA LEU A 260 32.04 1.39 11.96
C LEU A 260 31.47 2.17 10.77
N SER A 261 31.74 1.70 9.54
CA SER A 261 31.07 2.24 8.36
C SER A 261 29.63 1.72 8.23
N ARG A 262 28.75 2.50 7.59
CA ARG A 262 27.36 2.08 7.26
C ARG A 262 27.32 0.73 6.52
N GLU A 263 28.23 0.54 5.57
CA GLU A 263 28.33 -0.70 4.81
C GLU A 263 28.78 -1.87 5.69
N ARG A 264 29.66 -1.63 6.67
CA ARG A 264 30.06 -2.67 7.63
C ARG A 264 28.90 -3.09 8.54
N ILE A 265 28.05 -2.16 8.97
CA ILE A 265 26.82 -2.51 9.71
C ILE A 265 25.88 -3.34 8.85
N ARG A 266 25.65 -2.96 7.58
CA ARG A 266 24.83 -3.75 6.65
C ARG A 266 25.34 -5.20 6.56
N GLN A 267 26.65 -5.38 6.39
CA GLN A 267 27.28 -6.71 6.36
C GLN A 267 27.11 -7.47 7.68
N LEU A 268 27.18 -6.80 8.84
CA LEU A 268 26.94 -7.43 10.13
C LEU A 268 25.48 -7.89 10.28
N VAL A 269 24.52 -7.07 9.84
CA VAL A 269 23.09 -7.42 9.82
C VAL A 269 22.84 -8.61 8.90
N ASP A 270 23.39 -8.61 7.68
CA ASP A 270 23.29 -9.75 6.76
C ASP A 270 23.98 -11.01 7.31
N LYS A 271 25.11 -10.84 8.01
CA LYS A 271 25.78 -11.92 8.73
C LYS A 271 24.91 -12.48 9.85
N ALA A 272 24.15 -11.65 10.57
CA ALA A 272 23.21 -12.11 11.59
C ALA A 272 22.17 -13.06 10.98
N PHE A 273 21.52 -12.67 9.88
CA PHE A 273 20.55 -13.51 9.18
C PHE A 273 21.14 -14.84 8.66
N THR A 274 22.37 -14.79 8.14
CA THR A 274 23.06 -15.95 7.57
C THR A 274 23.57 -16.92 8.65
N ARG A 275 24.04 -16.38 9.78
CA ARG A 275 24.61 -17.16 10.89
C ARG A 275 23.59 -17.52 11.97
N TRP A 276 22.35 -17.07 11.83
CA TRP A 276 21.24 -17.55 12.63
C TRP A 276 21.15 -19.07 12.43
N ALA A 277 21.49 -19.82 13.47
CA ALA A 277 21.48 -21.26 13.43
C ALA A 277 20.06 -21.77 13.16
N GLN A 278 19.94 -22.98 12.60
CA GLN A 278 18.66 -23.65 12.65
C GLN A 278 18.34 -23.90 14.12
N PRO A 279 17.15 -23.49 14.60
CA PRO A 279 16.74 -23.71 15.96
C PRO A 279 16.61 -25.21 16.21
N VAL A 280 17.02 -25.61 17.40
CA VAL A 280 16.95 -26.99 17.89
C VAL A 280 15.72 -27.09 18.78
N GLU A 281 15.05 -28.24 18.82
CA GLU A 281 13.91 -28.45 19.73
C GLU A 281 14.26 -28.07 21.18
N GLY A 282 13.31 -27.45 21.89
CA GLY A 282 13.51 -26.91 23.25
C GLY A 282 14.28 -25.59 23.32
N THR A 283 14.53 -24.92 22.20
CA THR A 283 15.13 -23.57 22.14
C THR A 283 14.08 -22.49 21.92
N ALA A 284 14.37 -21.25 22.32
CA ALA A 284 13.47 -20.12 22.11
C ALA A 284 13.24 -19.87 20.61
N GLY A 285 14.30 -20.02 19.81
CA GLY A 285 14.20 -19.94 18.36
C GLY A 285 13.30 -21.02 17.75
N HIS A 286 13.18 -22.20 18.37
CA HIS A 286 12.29 -23.26 17.89
C HIS A 286 10.85 -22.94 18.22
N HIS A 287 10.57 -22.53 19.47
CA HIS A 287 9.22 -22.13 19.88
C HIS A 287 8.69 -20.95 19.05
N ALA A 288 9.49 -19.89 18.91
CA ALA A 288 9.15 -18.74 18.08
C ALA A 288 8.90 -19.14 16.61
N ARG A 289 9.65 -20.11 16.10
CA ARG A 289 9.39 -20.66 14.77
C ARG A 289 8.05 -21.36 14.72
N THR A 290 7.75 -22.25 15.66
CA THR A 290 6.49 -23.00 15.71
C THR A 290 5.30 -22.03 15.65
N VAL A 291 5.24 -21.08 16.57
CA VAL A 291 4.17 -20.07 16.67
C VAL A 291 4.03 -19.27 15.37
N LEU A 292 5.14 -18.68 14.87
CA LEU A 292 5.06 -17.84 13.67
C LEU A 292 4.82 -18.65 12.38
N SER A 293 5.30 -19.90 12.30
CA SER A 293 5.07 -20.75 11.12
C SER A 293 3.62 -21.22 11.03
N GLU A 294 2.96 -21.45 12.17
CA GLU A 294 1.55 -21.81 12.25
C GLU A 294 0.65 -20.67 11.74
N LEU A 295 0.95 -19.42 12.14
CA LEU A 295 0.30 -18.23 11.60
C LEU A 295 0.45 -18.12 10.07
N LEU A 296 1.64 -18.38 9.54
CA LEU A 296 1.91 -18.27 8.10
C LEU A 296 1.36 -19.44 7.28
N ALA A 297 1.00 -20.56 7.91
CA ALA A 297 0.34 -21.68 7.24
C ALA A 297 -1.11 -21.34 6.85
N HIS A 298 -1.77 -20.46 7.60
CA HIS A 298 -3.16 -20.06 7.38
C HIS A 298 -3.31 -18.52 7.35
N PRO A 299 -2.66 -17.83 6.40
CA PRO A 299 -2.68 -16.37 6.38
C PRO A 299 -4.07 -15.82 5.96
N PRO A 300 -4.40 -14.58 6.33
CA PRO A 300 -5.59 -13.89 5.83
C PRO A 300 -5.49 -13.61 4.31
N GLN A 301 -6.52 -12.99 3.71
CA GLN A 301 -6.64 -12.79 2.24
C GLN A 301 -5.43 -12.12 1.56
N GLY A 302 -4.55 -11.43 2.30
CA GLY A 302 -3.31 -10.83 1.78
C GLY A 302 -2.11 -11.77 1.67
N GLY A 303 -2.22 -13.02 2.14
CA GLY A 303 -1.14 -14.01 2.11
C GLY A 303 -0.04 -13.81 3.18
N PRO A 304 0.97 -14.69 3.21
CA PRO A 304 1.97 -14.70 4.29
C PRO A 304 2.81 -13.43 4.38
N VAL A 305 3.13 -12.79 3.25
CA VAL A 305 3.96 -11.57 3.25
C VAL A 305 3.18 -10.37 3.79
N ALA A 306 1.87 -10.28 3.53
CA ALA A 306 1.03 -9.27 4.15
C ALA A 306 0.95 -9.49 5.67
N LEU A 307 0.74 -10.74 6.12
CA LEU A 307 0.73 -11.07 7.55
C LEU A 307 2.06 -10.72 8.25
N LEU A 308 3.20 -11.01 7.61
CA LEU A 308 4.52 -10.61 8.12
C LEU A 308 4.67 -9.09 8.20
N LEU A 309 4.10 -8.34 7.25
CA LEU A 309 4.11 -6.88 7.29
C LEU A 309 3.23 -6.36 8.43
N ASP A 310 2.07 -6.95 8.67
CA ASP A 310 1.16 -6.58 9.76
C ASP A 310 1.81 -6.84 11.13
N LEU A 311 2.40 -8.03 11.31
CA LEU A 311 3.19 -8.35 12.51
C LEU A 311 4.37 -7.39 12.69
N ALA A 312 5.04 -7.01 11.59
CA ALA A 312 6.15 -6.05 11.64
C ALA A 312 5.68 -4.64 12.02
N GLU A 313 4.53 -4.19 11.54
CA GLU A 313 3.95 -2.88 11.86
C GLU A 313 3.44 -2.84 13.31
N LEU A 314 2.85 -3.92 13.82
CA LEU A 314 2.41 -4.03 15.22
C LEU A 314 3.61 -4.11 16.18
N ALA A 315 4.52 -5.04 15.95
CA ALA A 315 5.63 -5.29 16.86
C ALA A 315 6.77 -4.27 16.69
N PHE A 316 7.04 -3.77 15.49
CA PHE A 316 8.19 -2.90 15.22
C PHE A 316 7.81 -1.66 14.40
N PRO A 317 6.87 -0.81 14.88
CA PRO A 317 6.28 0.27 14.09
C PRO A 317 7.28 1.33 13.61
N ALA A 318 8.33 1.60 14.40
CA ALA A 318 9.37 2.56 14.05
C ALA A 318 10.56 1.94 13.28
N ALA A 319 10.61 0.61 13.16
CA ALA A 319 11.69 -0.07 12.46
C ALA A 319 11.48 -0.02 10.95
N ASN A 320 12.57 -0.09 10.19
CA ASN A 320 12.44 -0.21 8.74
C ASN A 320 11.80 -1.57 8.38
N PRO A 321 10.65 -1.59 7.66
CA PRO A 321 9.92 -2.82 7.35
C PRO A 321 10.76 -3.90 6.68
N ARG A 322 11.80 -3.52 5.91
CA ARG A 322 12.69 -4.49 5.26
C ARG A 322 13.46 -5.34 6.27
N TYR A 323 13.83 -4.81 7.43
CA TYR A 323 14.57 -5.58 8.44
C TYR A 323 13.64 -6.31 9.39
N SER A 324 12.54 -5.70 9.82
CA SER A 324 11.56 -6.36 10.70
C SER A 324 10.87 -7.53 9.97
N VAL A 325 10.36 -7.33 8.74
CA VAL A 325 9.76 -8.43 7.95
C VAL A 325 10.77 -9.53 7.65
N LYS A 326 12.02 -9.19 7.30
CA LYS A 326 13.07 -10.20 7.08
C LYS A 326 13.41 -10.98 8.35
N THR A 327 13.37 -10.32 9.51
CA THR A 327 13.58 -10.96 10.81
C THR A 327 12.46 -11.93 11.11
N LEU A 328 11.21 -11.50 11.00
CA LEU A 328 10.04 -12.36 11.21
C LEU A 328 10.03 -13.56 10.25
N ALA A 329 10.28 -13.33 8.96
CA ALA A 329 10.41 -14.41 7.97
C ALA A 329 11.51 -15.40 8.36
N ARG A 330 12.66 -14.91 8.84
CA ARG A 330 13.79 -15.77 9.26
C ARG A 330 13.46 -16.61 10.49
N VAL A 331 12.82 -16.00 11.50
CA VAL A 331 12.41 -16.69 12.74
C VAL A 331 11.36 -17.75 12.41
N ALA A 332 10.33 -17.39 11.66
CA ALA A 332 9.28 -18.29 11.21
C ALA A 332 9.76 -19.41 10.26
N GLY A 333 11.01 -19.34 9.78
CA GLY A 333 11.52 -20.27 8.77
C GLY A 333 10.84 -20.12 7.42
N TYR A 334 10.15 -19.00 7.19
CA TYR A 334 9.43 -18.71 5.96
C TYR A 334 10.39 -18.33 4.84
N VAL A 335 10.23 -18.99 3.70
CA VAL A 335 10.89 -18.65 2.45
C VAL A 335 9.78 -18.55 1.39
N PRO A 336 9.59 -17.38 0.76
CA PRO A 336 8.62 -17.26 -0.33
C PRO A 336 8.96 -18.26 -1.44
N ALA A 337 7.95 -18.77 -2.15
CA ALA A 337 8.16 -19.64 -3.31
C ALA A 337 9.06 -19.00 -4.37
N SER A 338 8.94 -17.68 -4.54
CA SER A 338 9.77 -16.86 -5.44
C SER A 338 11.18 -16.57 -4.90
N GLY A 339 11.49 -16.98 -3.66
CA GLY A 339 12.76 -16.74 -3.00
C GLY A 339 12.86 -15.38 -2.29
N MET A 340 13.83 -15.27 -1.39
CA MET A 340 14.00 -14.11 -0.50
C MET A 340 14.27 -12.79 -1.22
N GLN A 341 14.74 -12.82 -2.49
CA GLN A 341 14.95 -11.62 -3.29
C GLN A 341 13.63 -10.91 -3.62
N HIS A 342 12.55 -11.68 -3.78
CA HIS A 342 11.23 -11.17 -4.14
C HIS A 342 10.42 -10.67 -2.93
N LEU A 343 10.73 -11.16 -1.72
CA LEU A 343 10.09 -10.70 -0.47
C LEU A 343 10.10 -9.17 -0.35
N PHE A 344 11.24 -8.52 -0.64
CA PHE A 344 11.33 -7.07 -0.54
C PHE A 344 10.56 -6.33 -1.62
N ALA A 345 10.47 -6.89 -2.83
CA ALA A 345 9.68 -6.32 -3.91
C ALA A 345 8.20 -6.36 -3.55
N GLU A 346 7.73 -7.48 -2.99
CA GLU A 346 6.36 -7.67 -2.53
C GLU A 346 6.01 -6.74 -1.36
N VAL A 347 6.86 -6.67 -0.33
CA VAL A 347 6.69 -5.70 0.79
C VAL A 347 6.64 -4.26 0.27
N THR A 348 7.51 -3.90 -0.68
CA THR A 348 7.51 -2.55 -1.28
C THR A 348 6.22 -2.28 -2.07
N SER A 349 5.69 -3.30 -2.76
CA SER A 349 4.42 -3.22 -3.50
C SER A 349 3.24 -3.01 -2.55
N LEU A 350 3.16 -3.80 -1.47
CA LEU A 350 2.11 -3.70 -0.45
C LEU A 350 2.11 -2.32 0.23
N LEU A 351 3.26 -1.84 0.67
CA LEU A 351 3.38 -0.49 1.26
C LEU A 351 2.95 0.61 0.28
N ARG A 352 3.28 0.48 -1.01
CA ARG A 352 2.84 1.42 -2.05
C ARG A 352 1.33 1.36 -2.24
N MET A 353 0.74 0.17 -2.25
CA MET A 353 -0.70 -0.04 -2.39
C MET A 353 -1.46 0.59 -1.21
N ARG A 354 -1.04 0.32 0.04
CA ARG A 354 -1.60 0.94 1.26
C ARG A 354 -1.52 2.46 1.21
N LYS A 355 -0.36 3.02 0.85
CA LYS A 355 -0.21 4.48 0.70
C LYS A 355 -1.10 5.07 -0.38
N ARG A 356 -1.32 4.36 -1.49
CA ARG A 356 -2.26 4.80 -2.55
C ARG A 356 -3.71 4.78 -2.04
N HIS A 357 -4.08 3.76 -1.27
CA HIS A 357 -5.41 3.66 -0.65
C HIS A 357 -5.68 4.84 0.27
N LEU A 358 -4.81 5.08 1.26
CA LEU A 358 -4.91 6.21 2.19
C LEU A 358 -4.98 7.56 1.48
N ARG A 359 -4.22 7.73 0.39
CA ARG A 359 -4.28 8.95 -0.44
C ARG A 359 -5.61 9.09 -1.16
N LYS A 360 -6.18 8.00 -1.66
CA LYS A 360 -7.49 8.00 -2.33
C LYS A 360 -8.60 8.36 -1.34
N GLU A 361 -8.57 7.77 -0.15
CA GLU A 361 -9.50 8.08 0.94
C GLU A 361 -9.38 9.53 1.39
N ALA A 362 -8.16 10.01 1.67
CA ALA A 362 -7.93 11.40 2.04
C ALA A 362 -8.34 12.39 0.93
N ALA A 363 -8.16 12.02 -0.35
CA ALA A 363 -8.63 12.83 -1.46
C ALA A 363 -10.16 12.85 -1.54
N ALA A 364 -10.83 11.70 -1.36
CA ALA A 364 -12.29 11.62 -1.33
C ALA A 364 -12.86 12.44 -0.17
N GLN A 365 -12.26 12.33 1.02
CA GLN A 365 -12.64 13.11 2.21
C GLN A 365 -12.53 14.61 1.96
N ARG A 366 -11.42 15.07 1.37
CA ARG A 366 -11.26 16.49 1.01
C ARG A 366 -12.27 16.97 -0.03
N GLN A 367 -12.71 16.10 -0.95
CA GLN A 367 -13.77 16.46 -1.90
C GLN A 367 -15.11 16.63 -1.20
N LEU A 368 -15.43 15.77 -0.24
CA LEU A 368 -16.63 15.87 0.61
C LEU A 368 -16.61 17.16 1.44
N GLU A 369 -15.49 17.47 2.10
CA GLU A 369 -15.29 18.70 2.89
C GLU A 369 -15.46 19.96 2.04
N ARG A 370 -14.86 19.98 0.84
CA ARG A 370 -14.98 21.12 -0.10
C ARG A 370 -16.40 21.29 -0.62
N ALA A 371 -17.08 20.18 -0.93
CA ALA A 371 -18.47 20.22 -1.37
C ALA A 371 -19.39 20.74 -0.26
N THR A 372 -19.20 20.25 0.97
CA THR A 372 -19.93 20.69 2.16
C THR A 372 -19.72 22.19 2.41
N ALA A 373 -18.47 22.65 2.52
CA ALA A 373 -18.18 24.07 2.73
C ALA A 373 -18.71 24.97 1.61
N ARG A 374 -18.72 24.48 0.36
CA ARG A 374 -19.32 25.20 -0.78
C ARG A 374 -20.84 25.33 -0.60
N ILE A 375 -21.53 24.27 -0.23
CA ILE A 375 -22.98 24.28 -0.02
C ILE A 375 -23.33 25.12 1.21
N ASP A 376 -22.63 24.99 2.32
CA ASP A 376 -22.86 25.79 3.53
C ASP A 376 -22.79 27.29 3.23
N ARG A 377 -21.77 27.71 2.46
CA ARG A 377 -21.67 29.11 2.00
C ARG A 377 -22.86 29.54 1.14
N LEU A 378 -23.39 28.65 0.30
CA LEU A 378 -24.58 28.96 -0.49
C LEU A 378 -25.85 29.03 0.37
N LEU A 379 -25.95 28.18 1.41
CA LEU A 379 -27.03 28.24 2.40
C LEU A 379 -26.99 29.56 3.18
N GLU A 380 -25.81 30.06 3.54
CA GLU A 380 -25.62 31.36 4.20
C GLU A 380 -26.02 32.54 3.30
N LEU A 381 -25.78 32.43 1.99
CA LEU A 381 -26.11 33.46 1.01
C LEU A 381 -27.54 33.35 0.45
N ALA A 382 -28.29 32.33 0.85
CA ALA A 382 -29.67 32.16 0.40
C ALA A 382 -30.59 33.18 1.08
N ASP A 383 -31.64 33.56 0.38
CA ASP A 383 -32.65 34.50 0.84
C ASP A 383 -33.74 33.74 1.63
N TRP A 384 -33.61 33.73 2.95
CA TRP A 384 -34.50 33.03 3.86
C TRP A 384 -35.62 33.94 4.38
N PRO A 385 -36.87 33.44 4.49
CA PRO A 385 -37.94 34.12 5.23
C PRO A 385 -37.70 34.04 6.74
N ASP A 386 -38.36 34.90 7.51
CA ASP A 386 -38.25 34.93 8.97
C ASP A 386 -38.82 33.64 9.62
N GLU A 387 -39.92 33.13 9.07
CA GLU A 387 -40.54 31.87 9.51
C GLU A 387 -40.11 30.72 8.59
N LEU A 388 -39.43 29.73 9.16
CA LEU A 388 -38.94 28.57 8.43
C LEU A 388 -39.91 27.40 8.55
N ALA A 389 -40.19 26.74 7.43
CA ALA A 389 -40.95 25.50 7.38
C ALA A 389 -40.11 24.38 6.76
N PRO A 390 -40.35 23.12 7.14
CA PRO A 390 -39.64 22.00 6.56
C PRO A 390 -39.96 21.81 5.08
N ALA A 391 -39.07 21.11 4.39
CA ALA A 391 -39.33 20.67 3.02
C ALA A 391 -40.57 19.77 2.94
N PRO A 392 -41.30 19.76 1.81
CA PRO A 392 -42.36 18.81 1.58
C PRO A 392 -41.85 17.36 1.73
N PRO A 393 -42.62 16.46 2.37
CA PRO A 393 -42.21 15.07 2.50
C PRO A 393 -42.04 14.42 1.14
N SER A 394 -40.97 13.63 0.99
CA SER A 394 -40.64 12.92 -0.25
C SER A 394 -40.38 13.83 -1.45
N LEU A 395 -39.46 14.78 -1.27
CA LEU A 395 -39.05 15.77 -2.27
C LEU A 395 -38.76 15.16 -3.66
N HIS A 396 -38.09 14.00 -3.70
CA HIS A 396 -37.80 13.24 -4.92
C HIS A 396 -39.04 12.80 -5.73
N ARG A 397 -40.25 12.82 -5.14
CA ARG A 397 -41.52 12.51 -5.84
C ARG A 397 -42.15 13.73 -6.51
N LEU A 398 -41.62 14.93 -6.27
CA LEU A 398 -42.13 16.16 -6.86
C LEU A 398 -41.63 16.39 -8.30
N ARG A 399 -40.71 15.54 -8.78
CA ARG A 399 -40.18 15.61 -10.15
C ARG A 399 -41.32 15.66 -11.17
N SER A 400 -41.25 16.63 -12.08
CA SER A 400 -42.21 16.77 -13.15
C SER A 400 -41.99 15.66 -14.22
N PRO A 401 -43.02 14.87 -14.60
CA PRO A 401 -42.84 13.68 -15.45
C PRO A 401 -42.49 13.93 -16.93
N ASP A 402 -42.72 15.13 -17.48
CA ASP A 402 -43.04 15.27 -18.91
C ASP A 402 -42.02 15.94 -19.85
N GLU A 403 -40.80 16.31 -19.41
CA GLU A 403 -39.83 17.02 -20.30
C GLU A 403 -38.47 16.31 -20.48
N VAL A 404 -38.45 14.97 -20.54
CA VAL A 404 -37.29 14.27 -21.12
C VAL A 404 -37.82 13.34 -22.20
N SER A 405 -37.88 13.82 -23.45
CA SER A 405 -38.10 12.94 -24.58
C SER A 405 -37.09 11.80 -24.50
N ALA A 406 -37.55 10.58 -24.70
CA ALA A 406 -36.76 9.36 -24.59
C ALA A 406 -35.70 9.21 -25.71
N ASP A 407 -35.37 10.29 -26.40
CA ASP A 407 -34.51 10.30 -27.58
C ASP A 407 -33.11 10.84 -27.22
N GLU A 408 -32.20 9.88 -27.06
CA GLU A 408 -30.81 9.87 -27.57
C GLU A 408 -29.65 10.66 -26.93
N ASP A 409 -29.77 11.32 -25.77
CA ASP A 409 -28.57 11.88 -25.08
C ASP A 409 -28.35 11.26 -23.68
N ASP A 410 -27.56 10.18 -23.60
CA ASP A 410 -27.04 9.61 -22.33
C ASP A 410 -26.19 10.64 -21.55
N ASP A 411 -25.69 11.67 -22.24
CA ASP A 411 -24.80 12.72 -21.74
C ASP A 411 -25.46 13.74 -20.76
N ARG A 412 -26.79 13.68 -20.52
CA ARG A 412 -27.52 14.57 -19.59
C ARG A 412 -28.04 13.88 -18.32
N ARG A 413 -27.49 12.71 -18.02
CA ARG A 413 -27.86 11.90 -16.87
C ARG A 413 -26.67 11.68 -15.96
N TRP A 414 -26.90 11.71 -14.65
CA TRP A 414 -25.87 11.42 -13.67
C TRP A 414 -26.44 10.57 -12.54
N TYR A 415 -25.78 9.46 -12.19
CA TYR A 415 -26.19 8.65 -11.05
C TYR A 415 -25.73 9.31 -9.75
N SER A 416 -26.68 9.58 -8.85
CA SER A 416 -26.49 10.14 -7.53
C SER A 416 -26.45 9.04 -6.48
N PRO A 417 -25.28 8.77 -5.86
CA PRO A 417 -25.19 7.85 -4.73
C PRO A 417 -25.98 8.29 -3.51
N LYS A 418 -26.16 9.61 -3.28
CA LYS A 418 -26.95 10.11 -2.13
C LYS A 418 -28.44 9.75 -2.28
N LEU A 419 -28.97 9.84 -3.49
CA LEU A 419 -30.38 9.60 -3.77
C LEU A 419 -30.68 8.17 -4.26
N ASP A 420 -29.63 7.39 -4.53
CA ASP A 420 -29.70 6.08 -5.18
C ASP A 420 -30.55 6.07 -6.45
N ARG A 421 -30.39 7.11 -7.28
CA ARG A 421 -31.10 7.26 -8.56
C ARG A 421 -30.32 8.10 -9.55
N THR A 422 -30.73 8.04 -10.81
CA THR A 422 -30.27 8.97 -11.83
C THR A 422 -31.01 10.30 -11.72
N VAL A 423 -30.25 11.40 -11.72
CA VAL A 423 -30.76 12.77 -11.83
C VAL A 423 -30.49 13.31 -13.23
N VAL A 424 -31.38 14.18 -13.71
CA VAL A 424 -31.26 14.85 -15.01
C VAL A 424 -30.76 16.28 -14.80
N TYR A 425 -29.98 16.78 -15.75
CA TYR A 425 -29.49 18.16 -15.78
C TYR A 425 -29.48 18.71 -17.19
N GLU A 426 -29.60 20.03 -17.33
CA GLU A 426 -29.62 20.73 -18.62
C GLU A 426 -28.32 21.50 -18.90
N SER A 427 -27.51 21.77 -17.87
CA SER A 427 -26.26 22.51 -18.04
C SER A 427 -25.07 21.95 -17.23
N LYS A 428 -23.84 22.26 -17.66
CA LYS A 428 -22.62 21.90 -16.92
C LYS A 428 -22.57 22.57 -15.54
N THR A 429 -23.04 23.82 -15.44
CA THR A 429 -23.08 24.56 -14.17
C THR A 429 -24.04 23.90 -13.19
N GLU A 430 -25.19 23.42 -13.68
CA GLU A 430 -26.15 22.67 -12.89
C GLU A 430 -25.59 21.33 -12.41
N LEU A 431 -24.95 20.56 -13.31
CA LEU A 431 -24.26 19.33 -12.93
C LEU A 431 -23.20 19.57 -11.84
N ASP A 432 -22.45 20.67 -11.93
CA ASP A 432 -21.45 21.05 -10.92
C ASP A 432 -22.05 21.44 -9.57
N VAL A 433 -23.30 21.92 -9.54
CA VAL A 433 -24.08 22.17 -8.31
C VAL A 433 -24.64 20.87 -7.76
N ILE A 434 -25.26 20.03 -8.60
CA ILE A 434 -25.77 18.69 -8.25
C ILE A 434 -24.67 17.84 -7.61
N ARG A 435 -23.48 17.79 -8.22
CA ARG A 435 -22.32 17.06 -7.67
C ARG A 435 -21.81 17.61 -6.35
N ALA A 436 -22.06 18.89 -6.04
CA ALA A 436 -21.73 19.46 -4.75
C ALA A 436 -22.82 19.13 -3.70
N LEU A 437 -24.09 19.18 -4.08
CA LEU A 437 -25.21 18.77 -3.23
C LEU A 437 -25.11 17.30 -2.83
N ASP A 438 -24.86 16.41 -3.80
CA ASP A 438 -24.72 14.97 -3.57
C ASP A 438 -23.56 14.61 -2.63
N ARG A 439 -22.49 15.39 -2.60
CA ARG A 439 -21.35 15.16 -1.70
C ARG A 439 -21.44 15.92 -0.38
N SER A 440 -22.34 16.89 -0.27
CA SER A 440 -22.44 17.72 0.93
C SER A 440 -23.04 16.92 2.10
N ALA A 441 -22.41 17.03 3.27
CA ALA A 441 -22.94 16.48 4.51
C ALA A 441 -24.16 17.27 5.04
N SER A 442 -24.31 18.53 4.63
CA SER A 442 -25.41 19.41 5.05
C SER A 442 -26.72 19.17 4.28
N VAL A 443 -26.68 18.33 3.24
CA VAL A 443 -27.84 18.02 2.38
C VAL A 443 -28.37 16.64 2.73
N ALA A 444 -29.67 16.56 3.02
CA ALA A 444 -30.37 15.30 3.24
C ALA A 444 -30.94 14.71 1.94
N ASP A 445 -31.63 15.53 1.13
CA ASP A 445 -32.28 15.12 -0.13
C ASP A 445 -32.28 16.31 -1.11
N PHE A 446 -32.39 16.04 -2.41
CA PHE A 446 -32.60 17.07 -3.45
C PHE A 446 -33.35 16.51 -4.66
N CYS A 447 -34.05 17.40 -5.38
CA CYS A 447 -34.83 17.06 -6.57
C CYS A 447 -34.62 18.10 -7.65
N GLU A 448 -34.32 17.64 -8.86
CA GLU A 448 -34.36 18.43 -10.08
C GLU A 448 -35.81 18.70 -10.52
N GLN A 449 -36.06 19.87 -11.12
CA GLN A 449 -37.36 20.25 -11.69
C GLN A 449 -38.58 19.91 -10.79
N PRO A 450 -38.58 20.46 -9.56
CA PRO A 450 -39.39 19.95 -8.45
C PRO A 450 -40.85 20.39 -8.53
N MET A 451 -41.21 21.44 -9.28
CA MET A 451 -42.60 21.90 -9.38
C MET A 451 -42.79 22.92 -10.50
N ALA A 452 -44.03 23.02 -10.98
CA ALA A 452 -44.47 24.09 -11.84
C ALA A 452 -44.73 25.38 -11.05
N ILE A 453 -44.09 26.49 -11.43
CA ILE A 453 -44.34 27.82 -10.88
C ILE A 453 -44.98 28.70 -11.96
N ASN A 454 -46.17 29.20 -11.67
CA ASN A 454 -46.87 30.15 -12.53
C ASN A 454 -46.37 31.57 -12.28
N TYR A 455 -46.15 32.32 -13.35
CA TYR A 455 -45.73 33.71 -13.30
C TYR A 455 -46.36 34.50 -14.45
N THR A 456 -46.57 35.79 -14.23
CA THR A 456 -47.07 36.70 -15.27
C THR A 456 -45.92 37.56 -15.78
N VAL A 457 -45.77 37.64 -17.09
CA VAL A 457 -44.85 38.55 -17.76
C VAL A 457 -45.56 39.17 -18.95
N ASP A 458 -45.53 40.51 -19.03
CA ASP A 458 -46.16 41.28 -20.12
C ASP A 458 -47.65 40.94 -20.31
N GLY A 459 -48.37 40.72 -19.20
CA GLY A 459 -49.80 40.37 -19.21
C GLY A 459 -50.11 38.91 -19.54
N HIS A 460 -49.11 38.09 -19.87
CA HIS A 460 -49.28 36.68 -20.19
C HIS A 460 -48.91 35.79 -19.00
N SER A 461 -49.80 34.86 -18.66
CA SER A 461 -49.49 33.78 -17.71
C SER A 461 -48.59 32.75 -18.38
N ARG A 462 -47.51 32.37 -17.69
CA ARG A 462 -46.55 31.35 -18.11
C ARG A 462 -46.22 30.44 -16.93
N THR A 463 -45.72 29.26 -17.24
CA THR A 463 -45.26 28.28 -16.26
C THR A 463 -43.78 28.01 -16.50
N TYR A 464 -43.01 27.79 -15.43
CA TYR A 464 -41.65 27.30 -15.53
C TYR A 464 -41.33 26.34 -14.38
N TYR A 465 -40.30 25.53 -14.57
CA TYR A 465 -39.80 24.58 -13.58
C TYR A 465 -38.44 25.07 -13.07
N PRO A 466 -38.26 25.30 -11.76
CA PRO A 466 -36.97 25.64 -11.18
C PRO A 466 -35.96 24.50 -11.32
N ASP A 467 -34.67 24.80 -11.30
CA ASP A 467 -33.66 23.76 -11.53
C ASP A 467 -33.60 22.73 -10.39
N LEU A 468 -33.54 23.18 -9.13
CA LEU A 468 -33.33 22.29 -7.97
C LEU A 468 -34.13 22.72 -6.75
N MET A 469 -34.53 21.74 -5.93
CA MET A 469 -34.97 21.95 -4.54
C MET A 469 -34.15 21.05 -3.62
N VAL A 470 -33.80 21.56 -2.44
CA VAL A 470 -32.86 20.92 -1.51
C VAL A 470 -33.49 20.87 -0.12
N THR A 471 -33.34 19.73 0.53
CA THR A 471 -33.61 19.58 1.97
C THR A 471 -32.28 19.46 2.69
N THR A 472 -32.04 20.32 3.67
CA THR A 472 -30.85 20.25 4.52
C THR A 472 -31.03 19.24 5.64
N THR A 473 -29.94 18.80 6.27
CA THR A 473 -29.99 17.86 7.40
C THR A 473 -30.62 18.44 8.66
N ASP A 474 -30.68 19.77 8.79
CA ASP A 474 -31.43 20.48 9.84
C ASP A 474 -32.91 20.74 9.47
N GLY A 475 -33.38 20.21 8.33
CA GLY A 475 -34.79 20.22 7.93
C GLY A 475 -35.23 21.43 7.12
N ARG A 476 -34.36 22.44 6.90
CA ARG A 476 -34.68 23.60 6.05
C ARG A 476 -34.83 23.19 4.58
N CYS A 477 -35.65 23.96 3.86
CA CYS A 477 -35.85 23.78 2.43
C CYS A 477 -35.34 24.97 1.63
N LEU A 478 -34.64 24.72 0.53
CA LEU A 478 -34.09 25.74 -0.36
C LEU A 478 -34.45 25.43 -1.81
N LEU A 479 -35.08 26.39 -2.50
CA LEU A 479 -35.25 26.36 -3.95
C LEU A 479 -34.06 27.06 -4.63
N ILE A 480 -33.44 26.40 -5.61
CA ILE A 480 -32.25 26.88 -6.30
C ILE A 480 -32.53 26.99 -7.79
N GLU A 481 -32.30 28.18 -8.34
CA GLU A 481 -32.18 28.41 -9.78
C GLU A 481 -30.70 28.57 -10.13
N VAL A 482 -30.21 27.80 -11.10
CA VAL A 482 -28.83 27.83 -11.57
C VAL A 482 -28.73 28.71 -12.83
N LYS A 483 -27.78 29.65 -12.82
CA LYS A 483 -27.46 30.49 -13.99
C LYS A 483 -25.95 30.55 -14.21
N GLY A 484 -25.51 30.14 -15.40
CA GLY A 484 -24.10 30.21 -15.80
C GLY A 484 -23.61 31.63 -16.11
N ASN A 485 -24.53 32.53 -16.49
CA ASN A 485 -24.23 33.93 -16.79
C ASN A 485 -25.00 34.86 -15.85
N ILE A 486 -24.26 35.72 -15.13
CA ILE A 486 -24.86 36.65 -14.16
C ILE A 486 -25.80 37.67 -14.81
N ALA A 487 -25.51 38.10 -16.05
CA ALA A 487 -26.33 39.10 -16.72
C ALA A 487 -27.76 38.60 -17.03
N ASP A 488 -27.95 37.27 -17.13
CA ASP A 488 -29.25 36.67 -17.42
C ASP A 488 -30.26 36.91 -16.28
N VAL A 489 -29.78 37.15 -15.05
CA VAL A 489 -30.62 37.49 -13.90
C VAL A 489 -31.32 38.83 -14.08
N ALA A 490 -30.74 39.75 -14.84
CA ALA A 490 -31.32 41.07 -15.11
C ALA A 490 -32.34 41.09 -16.26
N LEU A 491 -32.43 40.01 -17.05
CA LEU A 491 -33.41 39.90 -18.13
C LEU A 491 -34.83 39.99 -17.59
N TRP A 492 -35.69 40.73 -18.28
CA TRP A 492 -37.03 41.03 -17.80
C TRP A 492 -37.86 39.78 -17.48
N ALA A 493 -37.86 38.80 -18.39
CA ALA A 493 -38.54 37.53 -18.20
C ALA A 493 -38.01 36.75 -16.99
N ASN A 494 -36.68 36.75 -16.78
CA ASN A 494 -36.08 36.05 -15.65
C ASN A 494 -36.34 36.77 -14.31
N ARG A 495 -36.47 38.10 -14.31
CA ARG A 495 -36.90 38.85 -13.13
C ARG A 495 -38.35 38.53 -12.73
N ALA A 496 -39.25 38.31 -13.71
CA ALA A 496 -40.61 37.87 -13.42
C ALA A 496 -40.63 36.46 -12.78
N LYS A 497 -39.85 35.52 -13.33
CA LYS A 497 -39.64 34.18 -12.72
C LYS A 497 -39.06 34.29 -11.30
N ALA A 498 -38.02 35.10 -11.12
CA ALA A 498 -37.36 35.29 -9.84
C ALA A 498 -38.32 35.83 -8.76
N ARG A 499 -39.15 36.83 -9.09
CA ARG A 499 -40.17 37.34 -8.17
C ARG A 499 -41.19 36.26 -7.79
N ALA A 500 -41.68 35.50 -8.76
CA ALA A 500 -42.68 34.46 -8.52
C ALA A 500 -42.14 33.32 -7.65
N SER A 501 -40.95 32.78 -7.96
CA SER A 501 -40.31 31.75 -7.12
C SER A 501 -39.98 32.25 -5.73
N ARG A 502 -39.40 33.44 -5.61
CA ARG A 502 -39.06 34.02 -4.30
C ARG A 502 -40.31 34.17 -3.43
N ALA A 503 -41.39 34.73 -3.99
CA ALA A 503 -42.66 34.88 -3.28
C ALA A 503 -43.24 33.52 -2.85
N LEU A 504 -43.22 32.52 -3.74
CA LEU A 504 -43.64 31.16 -3.41
C LEU A 504 -42.81 30.58 -2.27
N CYS A 505 -41.49 30.65 -2.35
CA CYS A 505 -40.59 30.11 -1.31
C CYS A 505 -40.86 30.76 0.04
N HIS A 506 -40.91 32.09 0.08
CA HIS A 506 -41.15 32.83 1.32
C HIS A 506 -42.53 32.53 1.91
N SER A 507 -43.57 32.42 1.09
CA SER A 507 -44.91 32.04 1.56
C SER A 507 -45.00 30.62 2.14
N ASN A 508 -44.05 29.75 1.79
CA ASN A 508 -43.97 28.38 2.30
C ASN A 508 -42.86 28.22 3.36
N GLY A 509 -42.23 29.29 3.82
CA GLY A 509 -41.13 29.22 4.80
C GLY A 509 -39.84 28.58 4.26
N TRP A 510 -39.62 28.63 2.94
CA TRP A 510 -38.44 28.10 2.26
C TRP A 510 -37.47 29.19 1.86
N GLY A 511 -36.18 28.87 1.85
CA GLY A 511 -35.15 29.72 1.28
C GLY A 511 -35.21 29.75 -0.24
N TRP A 512 -34.66 30.83 -0.81
CA TRP A 512 -34.56 31.03 -2.25
C TRP A 512 -33.15 31.45 -2.67
N LEU A 513 -32.66 30.88 -3.78
CA LEU A 513 -31.30 31.17 -4.27
C LEU A 513 -31.24 31.15 -5.81
N ILE A 514 -30.67 32.19 -6.42
CA ILE A 514 -30.17 32.12 -7.80
C ILE A 514 -28.65 32.06 -7.76
N THR A 515 -28.02 31.04 -8.36
CA THR A 515 -26.57 30.84 -8.21
C THR A 515 -25.85 30.37 -9.47
N ASP A 516 -24.58 30.74 -9.59
CA ASP A 516 -23.59 30.08 -10.48
C ASP A 516 -22.88 28.91 -9.76
N GLY A 517 -23.39 28.54 -8.58
CA GLY A 517 -22.83 27.58 -7.65
C GLY A 517 -21.74 28.15 -6.75
N ARG A 518 -21.47 29.46 -6.73
CA ARG A 518 -20.46 30.08 -5.85
C ARG A 518 -21.00 31.22 -4.99
N ARG A 519 -22.05 31.90 -5.46
CA ARG A 519 -22.63 33.10 -4.84
C ARG A 519 -24.12 33.21 -5.16
N ASN A 520 -24.83 34.05 -4.41
CA ASN A 520 -26.17 34.49 -4.78
C ASN A 520 -26.06 35.58 -5.87
N LEU A 521 -26.46 35.26 -7.09
CA LEU A 521 -26.35 36.15 -8.25
C LEU A 521 -27.32 37.33 -8.19
N HIS A 522 -28.53 37.11 -7.65
CA HIS A 522 -29.51 38.19 -7.47
C HIS A 522 -28.97 39.22 -6.47
N GLN A 523 -28.55 38.75 -5.29
CA GLN A 523 -27.94 39.59 -4.26
C GLN A 523 -26.68 40.31 -4.79
N HIS A 524 -25.82 39.59 -5.49
CA HIS A 524 -24.60 40.16 -6.06
C HIS A 524 -24.87 41.31 -7.03
N LEU A 525 -25.95 41.24 -7.83
CA LEU A 525 -26.34 42.35 -8.71
C LEU A 525 -27.05 43.48 -7.95
N SER A 526 -27.94 43.16 -7.01
CA SER A 526 -28.70 44.18 -6.28
C SER A 526 -27.81 45.05 -5.40
N GLU A 527 -26.77 44.47 -4.80
CA GLU A 527 -25.83 45.16 -3.91
C GLU A 527 -24.59 45.70 -4.62
N ARG A 528 -24.44 45.42 -5.93
CA ARG A 528 -23.28 45.87 -6.70
C ARG A 528 -23.19 47.39 -6.73
N HIS A 529 -22.08 47.93 -6.24
CA HIS A 529 -21.79 49.35 -6.42
C HIS A 529 -21.48 49.63 -7.90
N VAL A 530 -22.22 50.58 -8.48
CA VAL A 530 -21.95 51.15 -9.80
C VAL A 530 -21.83 52.66 -9.63
N GLU A 531 -20.77 53.24 -10.19
CA GLU A 531 -20.49 54.67 -10.04
C GLU A 531 -21.72 55.53 -10.41
N PRO A 532 -22.14 56.48 -9.56
CA PRO A 532 -23.33 57.30 -9.81
C PRO A 532 -23.30 58.05 -11.15
N SER A 533 -22.10 58.42 -11.63
CA SER A 533 -21.89 59.09 -12.92
C SER A 533 -22.28 58.20 -14.10
N ILE A 534 -21.98 56.89 -14.04
CA ILE A 534 -22.35 55.89 -15.05
C ILE A 534 -23.86 55.72 -15.06
N ALA A 535 -24.47 55.53 -13.87
CA ALA A 535 -25.91 55.38 -13.73
C ALA A 535 -26.68 56.58 -14.33
N THR A 536 -26.20 57.79 -14.04
CA THR A 536 -26.76 59.05 -14.57
C THR A 536 -26.60 59.13 -16.09
N THR A 537 -25.44 58.74 -16.60
CA THR A 537 -25.15 58.76 -18.04
C THR A 537 -26.05 57.79 -18.81
N VAL A 538 -26.14 56.53 -18.37
CA VAL A 538 -27.02 55.54 -19.00
C VAL A 538 -28.49 55.96 -18.91
N GLY A 539 -28.91 56.48 -17.74
CA GLY A 539 -30.27 56.99 -17.54
C GLY A 539 -30.62 58.16 -18.47
N ARG A 540 -29.68 59.09 -18.70
CA ARG A 540 -29.87 60.18 -19.66
C ARG A 540 -30.02 59.65 -21.09
N TYR A 541 -29.12 58.77 -21.54
CA TYR A 541 -29.22 58.17 -22.87
C TYR A 541 -30.55 57.40 -23.07
N LEU A 542 -31.02 56.69 -22.04
CA LEU A 542 -32.32 56.02 -22.07
C LEU A 542 -33.49 57.01 -22.17
N SER A 543 -33.41 58.13 -21.46
CA SER A 543 -34.44 59.17 -21.48
C SER A 543 -34.50 59.89 -22.83
N ASP A 544 -33.33 60.19 -23.41
CA ASP A 544 -33.22 60.91 -24.68
C ASP A 544 -33.63 60.05 -25.88
N LEU A 545 -33.30 58.75 -25.86
CA LEU A 545 -33.49 57.85 -27.00
C LEU A 545 -34.69 56.90 -26.85
N GLY A 546 -35.30 56.83 -25.67
CA GLY A 546 -36.39 55.91 -25.31
C GLY A 546 -35.97 54.43 -25.17
N SER A 547 -34.98 53.98 -25.94
CA SER A 547 -34.38 52.65 -25.83
C SER A 547 -32.93 52.65 -26.27
N LEU A 548 -32.12 51.76 -25.72
CA LEU A 548 -30.74 51.52 -26.16
C LEU A 548 -30.60 50.13 -26.78
N THR A 549 -29.90 50.07 -27.90
CA THR A 549 -29.48 48.83 -28.56
C THR A 549 -28.20 48.29 -27.93
N TRP A 550 -27.87 47.02 -28.22
CA TRP A 550 -26.65 46.40 -27.72
C TRP A 550 -25.39 47.17 -28.17
N GLN A 551 -25.37 47.67 -29.40
CA GLN A 551 -24.23 48.44 -29.92
C GLN A 551 -24.02 49.75 -29.13
N GLN A 552 -25.11 50.46 -28.81
CA GLN A 552 -25.06 51.68 -28.02
C GLN A 552 -24.60 51.40 -26.58
N VAL A 553 -25.14 50.37 -25.94
CA VAL A 553 -24.69 49.98 -24.58
C VAL A 553 -23.23 49.53 -24.58
N ARG A 554 -22.77 48.80 -25.60
CA ARG A 554 -21.36 48.42 -25.71
C ARG A 554 -20.44 49.61 -25.97
N TRP A 555 -20.93 50.64 -26.67
CA TRP A 555 -20.21 51.90 -26.84
C TRP A 555 -20.10 52.65 -25.51
N ILE A 556 -21.20 52.85 -24.79
CA ILE A 556 -21.22 53.47 -23.45
C ILE A 556 -20.26 52.70 -22.52
N ALA A 557 -20.36 51.37 -22.50
CA ALA A 557 -19.52 50.50 -21.68
C ALA A 557 -18.02 50.74 -21.92
N ARG A 558 -17.61 50.92 -23.18
CA ARG A 558 -16.21 51.21 -23.53
C ARG A 558 -15.80 52.64 -23.21
N THR A 559 -16.69 53.61 -23.40
CA THR A 559 -16.40 55.02 -23.18
C THR A 559 -16.27 55.36 -21.70
N TYR A 560 -17.04 54.70 -20.84
CA TYR A 560 -17.12 54.98 -19.41
C TYR A 560 -16.61 53.82 -18.53
N ASP A 561 -15.74 52.95 -19.09
CA ASP A 561 -15.11 51.80 -18.42
C ASP A 561 -16.07 50.98 -17.54
N THR A 562 -17.21 50.60 -18.12
CA THR A 562 -18.30 49.87 -17.47
C THR A 562 -18.42 48.47 -18.04
N SER A 563 -18.78 47.49 -17.21
CA SER A 563 -18.99 46.10 -17.64
C SER A 563 -20.46 45.78 -17.94
N THR A 564 -20.72 44.68 -18.67
CA THR A 564 -22.07 44.13 -18.84
C THR A 564 -22.73 43.79 -17.50
N THR A 565 -21.93 43.43 -16.48
CA THR A 565 -22.44 43.14 -15.12
C THR A 565 -22.91 44.41 -14.43
N ASP A 566 -22.22 45.54 -14.64
CA ASP A 566 -22.67 46.83 -14.13
C ASP A 566 -23.97 47.28 -14.80
N ILE A 567 -24.11 47.09 -16.11
CA ILE A 567 -25.36 47.38 -16.83
C ILE A 567 -26.50 46.49 -16.32
N ALA A 568 -26.24 45.20 -16.11
CA ALA A 568 -27.22 44.27 -15.53
C ALA A 568 -27.62 44.67 -14.11
N ALA A 569 -26.65 45.09 -13.27
CA ALA A 569 -26.91 45.59 -11.93
C ALA A 569 -27.75 46.88 -11.96
N LEU A 570 -27.40 47.85 -12.79
CA LEU A 570 -28.19 49.07 -12.97
C LEU A 570 -29.61 48.75 -13.44
N ALA A 571 -29.78 47.83 -14.38
CA ALA A 571 -31.10 47.44 -14.84
C ALA A 571 -31.95 46.80 -13.73
N LEU A 572 -31.33 45.96 -12.90
CA LEU A 572 -32.00 45.38 -11.74
C LEU A 572 -32.36 46.46 -10.70
N GLN A 573 -31.41 47.30 -10.31
CA GLN A 573 -31.53 48.32 -9.26
C GLN A 573 -32.47 49.47 -9.62
N LYS A 574 -32.46 49.91 -10.89
CA LYS A 574 -33.27 51.05 -11.38
C LYS A 574 -34.60 50.61 -12.00
N GLY A 575 -34.86 49.31 -12.07
CA GLY A 575 -36.09 48.80 -12.68
C GLY A 575 -36.08 48.81 -14.21
N TRP A 576 -34.97 49.13 -14.87
CA TRP A 576 -34.88 49.11 -16.34
C TRP A 576 -35.09 47.70 -16.90
N ARG A 577 -35.59 47.63 -18.11
CA ARG A 577 -35.96 46.37 -18.77
C ARG A 577 -34.89 45.97 -19.78
N ILE A 578 -34.43 44.72 -19.73
CA ILE A 578 -33.55 44.12 -20.74
C ILE A 578 -34.30 42.99 -21.45
N ASP A 579 -34.40 43.08 -22.77
CA ASP A 579 -34.89 42.03 -23.68
C ASP A 579 -33.76 41.59 -24.63
N LEU A 580 -33.84 40.37 -25.18
CA LEU A 580 -32.85 39.82 -26.12
C LEU A 580 -33.34 39.76 -27.58
N HIS A 581 -34.65 39.83 -27.82
CA HIS A 581 -35.24 39.60 -29.15
C HIS A 581 -36.14 40.76 -29.59
N PRO A 582 -35.55 41.84 -30.18
CA PRO A 582 -34.12 42.12 -30.29
C PRO A 582 -33.53 42.67 -28.98
N TRP A 583 -32.20 42.73 -28.87
CA TRP A 583 -31.57 43.26 -27.66
C TRP A 583 -31.96 44.72 -27.43
N ARG A 584 -32.59 45.01 -26.30
CA ARG A 584 -33.02 46.36 -25.91
C ARG A 584 -32.87 46.57 -24.41
N LEU A 585 -32.38 47.74 -24.03
CA LEU A 585 -32.50 48.29 -22.68
C LEU A 585 -33.50 49.45 -22.73
N THR A 586 -34.54 49.41 -21.91
CA THR A 586 -35.60 50.43 -21.85
C THR A 586 -35.88 50.87 -20.42
N LEU A 587 -36.43 52.07 -20.27
CA LEU A 587 -36.96 52.55 -18.99
C LEU A 587 -38.07 51.63 -18.46
N PRO A 588 -38.37 51.64 -17.15
CA PRO A 588 -39.47 50.88 -16.61
C PRO A 588 -40.74 51.34 -17.31
N THR A 589 -41.57 50.40 -17.78
CA THR A 589 -42.89 50.75 -18.26
C THR A 589 -43.67 51.34 -17.08
N PRO A 590 -44.24 52.55 -17.17
CA PRO A 590 -45.16 53.00 -16.13
C PRO A 590 -46.26 51.94 -16.02
N GLY A 591 -46.43 51.40 -14.82
CA GLY A 591 -47.52 50.45 -14.55
C GLY A 591 -48.88 51.12 -14.82
N PRO A 592 -49.94 50.32 -15.04
CA PRO A 592 -51.30 50.86 -15.00
C PRO A 592 -51.60 51.55 -13.66
#